data_AF-V8D1M1-F1
#
_entry.id   AF-V8D1M1-F1
#
_cell.length_a   1.000
_cell.length_b   1.000
_cell.length_c   1.000
_cell.angle_alpha   90.00
_cell.angle_beta   90.00
_cell.angle_gamma   90.00
#
_symmetry.space_group_name_H-M   'P 1'
#
loop_
_entity.id
_entity.type
_entity.pdbx_description
1 polymer ?
#
loop_
_entity_poly.entity_id
_entity_poly.type
_entity_poly.pdbx_seq_one_letter_code
_entity_poly.pdbx_strand_id
1 'polypeptide(L)'
;MTVVGLVFTAIAALIHVYIFVLESLRWTSPATRKTFGTTAEEAEATKDMAFNQGFYNLFLAIVTAVGIVLTLVDHADAGAALVFAGAGSMVAAGLVLLISSPEKGRSALIQLTPPAIGVAALAAGLVF
;
A
#
# COMPACT_ATOMS: atom_id res chain seq x y z
N MET A 1 13.52 -17.08 2.55
CA MET A 1 13.26 -15.62 2.50
C MET A 1 11.80 -15.24 2.78
N THR A 2 10.89 -16.23 2.90
CA THR A 2 9.45 -16.05 3.10
C THR A 2 9.08 -15.16 4.30
N VAL A 3 9.66 -15.38 5.48
CA VAL A 3 9.37 -14.56 6.68
C VAL A 3 9.69 -13.09 6.44
N VAL A 4 10.82 -12.79 5.80
CA VAL A 4 11.19 -11.41 5.43
C VAL A 4 10.14 -10.83 4.48
N GLY A 5 9.72 -11.62 3.48
CA GLY A 5 8.65 -11.23 2.55
C GLY A 5 7.35 -10.87 3.26
N LEU A 6 6.90 -11.72 4.18
CA LEU A 6 5.66 -11.51 4.95
C LEU A 6 5.74 -10.29 5.88
N VAL A 7 6.88 -10.07 6.55
CA VAL A 7 7.07 -8.90 7.43
C VAL A 7 6.99 -7.60 6.63
N PHE A 8 7.69 -7.51 5.50
CA PHE A 8 7.72 -6.28 4.70
C PHE A 8 6.38 -6.00 3.99
N THR A 9 5.67 -7.05 3.54
CA THR A 9 4.31 -6.88 3.00
C THR A 9 3.27 -6.56 4.08
N ALA A 10 3.45 -7.02 5.32
CA ALA A 10 2.64 -6.58 6.46
C ALA A 10 2.84 -5.09 6.76
N ILE A 11 4.10 -4.61 6.77
CA ILE A 11 4.41 -3.18 6.90
C ILE A 11 3.74 -2.37 5.79
N ALA A 12 3.81 -2.86 4.54
CA ALA A 12 3.15 -2.21 3.40
C ALA A 12 1.63 -2.11 3.60
N ALA A 13 0.97 -3.19 4.04
CA ALA A 13 -0.46 -3.20 4.32
C ALA A 13 -0.81 -2.18 5.42
N LEU A 14 -0.03 -2.10 6.50
CA LEU A 14 -0.25 -1.10 7.57
C LEU A 14 -0.10 0.34 7.07
N ILE A 15 0.87 0.61 6.19
CA ILE A 15 1.02 1.92 5.53
C ILE A 15 -0.23 2.26 4.72
N HIS A 16 -0.79 1.29 3.98
CA HIS A 16 -1.99 1.52 3.17
C HIS A 16 -3.25 1.69 4.02
N VAL A 17 -3.37 1.00 5.17
CA VAL A 17 -4.42 1.28 6.16
C VAL A 17 -4.28 2.70 6.72
N TYR A 18 -3.05 3.15 7.01
CA TYR A 18 -2.81 4.52 7.44
C TYR A 18 -3.21 5.55 6.36
N ILE A 19 -2.86 5.30 5.09
CA ILE A 19 -3.27 6.14 3.96
C ILE A 19 -4.80 6.17 3.81
N PHE A 20 -5.47 5.02 3.94
CA PHE A 20 -6.94 4.95 3.98
C PHE A 20 -7.53 5.87 5.05
N VAL A 21 -6.98 5.86 6.27
CA VAL A 21 -7.46 6.75 7.34
C VAL A 21 -7.28 8.23 6.95
N LEU A 22 -6.15 8.58 6.34
CA LEU A 22 -5.92 9.95 5.88
C LEU A 22 -6.90 10.35 4.77
N GLU A 23 -7.08 9.52 3.76
CA GLU A 23 -7.86 9.82 2.55
C GLU A 23 -9.37 9.69 2.74
N SER A 24 -9.85 8.69 3.46
CA SER A 24 -11.29 8.46 3.63
C SER A 24 -11.88 9.09 4.89
N LEU A 25 -11.10 9.23 5.96
CA LEU A 25 -11.63 9.70 7.25
C LEU A 25 -11.16 11.12 7.61
N ARG A 26 -9.97 11.52 7.15
CA ARG A 26 -9.31 12.75 7.63
C ARG A 26 -8.91 13.71 6.53
N TRP A 27 -9.39 13.55 5.30
CA TRP A 27 -8.88 14.25 4.12
C TRP A 27 -8.79 15.77 4.28
N THR A 28 -9.86 16.39 4.79
CA THR A 28 -9.95 17.84 4.93
C THR A 28 -9.28 18.39 6.19
N SER A 29 -8.79 17.50 7.08
CA SER A 29 -8.14 17.90 8.32
C SER A 29 -6.81 18.63 8.05
N PRO A 30 -6.43 19.65 8.86
CA PRO A 30 -5.20 20.41 8.63
C PRO A 30 -3.92 19.55 8.58
N ALA A 31 -3.87 18.50 9.40
CA ALA A 31 -2.72 17.59 9.43
C ALA A 31 -2.59 16.79 8.13
N THR A 32 -3.69 16.23 7.62
CA THR A 32 -3.69 15.50 6.34
C THR A 32 -3.35 16.42 5.18
N ARG A 33 -3.94 17.62 5.13
CA ARG A 33 -3.60 18.62 4.12
C ARG A 33 -2.11 18.96 4.09
N LYS A 34 -1.47 19.09 5.26
CA LYS A 34 -0.01 19.28 5.35
C LYS A 34 0.77 18.09 4.79
N THR A 35 0.31 16.86 5.03
CA THR A 35 0.95 15.65 4.49
C THR A 35 0.84 15.56 2.97
N PHE A 36 -0.31 15.90 2.40
CA PHE A 36 -0.57 15.81 0.96
C PHE A 36 -0.25 17.09 0.18
N GLY A 37 0.07 18.18 0.88
CA GLY A 37 0.39 19.48 0.28
C GLY A 37 -0.81 20.19 -0.35
N THR A 38 -2.02 19.93 0.12
CA THR A 38 -3.26 20.50 -0.43
C THR A 38 -3.74 21.73 0.35
N THR A 39 -4.35 22.67 -0.35
CA THR A 39 -5.08 23.80 0.26
C THR A 39 -6.41 23.33 0.86
N ALA A 40 -7.08 24.21 1.62
CA ALA A 40 -8.41 23.88 2.15
C ALA A 40 -9.45 23.66 1.03
N GLU A 41 -9.41 24.52 0.03
CA GLU A 41 -10.34 24.49 -1.11
C GLU A 41 -10.11 23.24 -1.98
N GLU A 42 -8.86 22.92 -2.31
CA GLU A 42 -8.53 21.69 -3.04
C GLU A 42 -8.97 20.43 -2.28
N ALA A 43 -8.78 20.39 -0.97
CA ALA A 43 -9.17 19.25 -0.15
C ALA A 43 -10.70 19.06 -0.12
N GLU A 44 -11.47 20.14 0.01
CA GLU A 44 -12.93 20.05 -0.07
C GLU A 44 -13.38 19.64 -1.48
N ALA A 45 -12.79 20.22 -2.54
CA ALA A 45 -13.12 19.90 -3.93
C ALA A 45 -12.81 18.44 -4.33
N THR A 46 -11.83 17.81 -3.69
CA THR A 46 -11.38 16.44 -4.00
C THR A 46 -11.81 15.40 -2.97
N LYS A 47 -12.66 15.76 -2.01
CA LYS A 47 -13.03 14.91 -0.87
C LYS A 47 -13.60 13.56 -1.28
N ASP A 48 -14.52 13.52 -2.23
CA ASP A 48 -15.16 12.27 -2.67
C ASP A 48 -14.19 11.39 -3.47
N MET A 49 -13.30 12.01 -4.24
CA MET A 49 -12.22 11.29 -4.95
C MET A 49 -11.26 10.65 -3.95
N ALA A 50 -10.79 11.41 -2.96
CA ALA A 50 -9.92 10.91 -1.92
C ALA A 50 -10.59 9.81 -1.09
N PHE A 51 -11.88 9.97 -0.78
CA PHE A 51 -12.65 8.96 -0.09
C PHE A 51 -12.59 7.60 -0.80
N ASN A 52 -12.83 7.59 -2.12
CA ASN A 52 -12.77 6.37 -2.91
C ASN A 52 -11.34 5.82 -3.05
N GLN A 53 -10.33 6.70 -3.19
CA GLN A 53 -8.91 6.30 -3.20
C GLN A 53 -8.50 5.58 -1.92
N GLY A 54 -8.93 6.09 -0.76
CA GLY A 54 -8.65 5.43 0.51
C GLY A 54 -9.23 4.01 0.56
N PHE A 55 -10.42 3.76 0.01
CA PHE A 55 -10.99 2.41 -0.03
C PHE A 55 -10.22 1.47 -0.96
N TYR A 56 -9.70 1.95 -2.09
CA TYR A 56 -8.78 1.15 -2.90
C TYR A 56 -7.53 0.77 -2.10
N ASN A 57 -6.94 1.71 -1.35
CA ASN A 57 -5.81 1.44 -0.45
C ASN A 57 -6.17 0.39 0.62
N LEU A 58 -7.35 0.50 1.23
CA LEU A 58 -7.84 -0.46 2.22
C LEU A 58 -7.98 -1.86 1.63
N PHE A 59 -8.55 -1.99 0.42
CA PHE A 59 -8.75 -3.30 -0.20
C PHE A 59 -7.43 -3.96 -0.60
N LEU A 60 -6.44 -3.19 -1.07
CA LEU A 60 -5.08 -3.71 -1.29
C LEU A 60 -4.45 -4.23 0.01
N ALA A 61 -4.63 -3.50 1.12
CA ALA A 61 -4.16 -3.95 2.42
C ALA A 61 -4.86 -5.23 2.89
N ILE A 62 -6.19 -5.34 2.71
CA ILE A 62 -6.96 -6.54 3.08
C ILE A 62 -6.51 -7.75 2.26
N VAL A 63 -6.41 -7.62 0.93
CA VAL A 63 -5.95 -8.72 0.05
C VAL A 63 -4.57 -9.21 0.49
N THR A 64 -3.66 -8.27 0.79
CA THR A 64 -2.29 -8.58 1.26
C THR A 64 -2.33 -9.29 2.61
N ALA A 65 -3.12 -8.80 3.58
CA ALA A 65 -3.25 -9.39 4.90
C ALA A 65 -3.85 -10.81 4.87
N VAL A 66 -4.89 -11.03 4.05
CA VAL A 66 -5.45 -12.37 3.83
C VAL A 66 -4.40 -13.30 3.22
N GLY A 67 -3.63 -12.83 2.23
CA GLY A 67 -2.53 -13.59 1.65
C GLY A 67 -1.46 -13.99 2.68
N ILE A 68 -1.08 -13.07 3.57
CA ILE A 68 -0.15 -13.35 4.67
C ILE A 68 -0.71 -14.43 5.58
N VAL A 69 -1.97 -14.30 6.03
CA VAL A 69 -2.61 -15.28 6.91
C VAL A 69 -2.64 -16.66 6.26
N LEU A 70 -3.11 -16.77 5.02
CA LEU A 70 -3.15 -18.04 4.28
C LEU A 70 -1.75 -18.67 4.14
N THR A 71 -0.72 -17.85 3.93
CA THR A 71 0.66 -18.34 3.87
C THR A 71 1.12 -18.96 5.21
N LEU A 72 0.64 -18.41 6.34
CA LEU A 72 0.98 -18.88 7.69
C LEU A 72 0.17 -20.11 8.14
N VAL A 73 -0.97 -20.40 7.51
CA VAL A 73 -1.85 -21.54 7.84
C VAL A 73 -1.81 -22.64 6.79
N ASP A 74 -0.63 -22.89 6.21
CA ASP A 74 -0.34 -23.97 5.25
C ASP A 74 -1.13 -23.92 3.92
N HIS A 75 -1.65 -22.74 3.55
CA HIS A 75 -2.23 -22.46 2.23
C HIS A 75 -1.29 -21.58 1.39
N ALA A 76 -0.02 -21.99 1.29
CA ALA A 76 1.07 -21.17 0.76
C ALA A 76 0.84 -20.67 -0.67
N ASP A 77 0.31 -21.49 -1.59
CA ASP A 77 0.09 -21.08 -2.99
C ASP A 77 -0.96 -19.96 -3.11
N ALA A 78 -2.11 -20.15 -2.46
CA ALA A 78 -3.18 -19.15 -2.42
C ALA A 78 -2.72 -17.90 -1.66
N GLY A 79 -1.99 -18.09 -0.55
CA GLY A 79 -1.42 -17.01 0.24
C GLY A 79 -0.45 -16.15 -0.57
N ALA A 80 0.53 -16.78 -1.21
CA ALA A 80 1.50 -16.11 -2.06
C ALA A 80 0.83 -15.38 -3.23
N ALA A 81 -0.15 -16.00 -3.90
CA ALA A 81 -0.90 -15.36 -4.99
C ALA A 81 -1.57 -14.06 -4.53
N LEU A 82 -2.22 -14.06 -3.36
CA LEU A 82 -2.85 -12.87 -2.81
C LEU A 82 -1.84 -11.83 -2.33
N VAL A 83 -0.72 -12.24 -1.73
CA VAL A 83 0.35 -11.28 -1.36
C VAL A 83 0.93 -10.62 -2.61
N PHE A 84 1.18 -11.37 -3.68
CA PHE A 84 1.66 -10.80 -4.94
C PHE A 84 0.61 -9.90 -5.61
N ALA A 85 -0.67 -10.29 -5.57
CA ALA A 85 -1.74 -9.43 -6.09
C ALA A 85 -1.84 -8.11 -5.31
N GLY A 86 -1.91 -8.17 -3.97
CA GLY A 86 -2.04 -6.99 -3.13
C GLY A 86 -0.77 -6.13 -3.13
N ALA A 87 0.34 -6.67 -2.62
CA ALA A 87 1.59 -5.93 -2.50
C ALA A 87 2.25 -5.64 -3.86
N GLY A 88 2.12 -6.51 -4.85
CA GLY A 88 2.60 -6.24 -6.21
C GLY A 88 1.83 -5.09 -6.87
N SER A 89 0.52 -4.98 -6.66
CA SER A 89 -0.23 -3.78 -7.09
C SER A 89 0.22 -2.52 -6.36
N MET A 90 0.56 -2.58 -5.06
CA MET A 90 1.15 -1.43 -4.34
C MET A 90 2.49 -1.00 -4.96
N VAL A 91 3.34 -1.96 -5.35
CA VAL A 91 4.59 -1.68 -6.07
C VAL A 91 4.32 -1.00 -7.41
N ALA A 92 3.43 -1.57 -8.22
CA ALA A 92 3.08 -1.00 -9.51
C ALA A 92 2.54 0.43 -9.38
N ALA A 93 1.60 0.68 -8.46
CA ALA A 93 1.04 2.00 -8.21
C ALA A 93 2.09 2.99 -7.68
N GLY A 94 2.98 2.55 -6.78
CA GLY A 94 4.09 3.35 -6.28
C GLY A 94 5.07 3.76 -7.38
N LEU A 95 5.37 2.87 -8.32
CA LEU A 95 6.18 3.17 -9.51
C LEU A 95 5.49 4.16 -10.44
N VAL A 96 4.18 3.96 -10.71
CA VAL A 96 3.39 4.91 -11.51
C VAL A 96 3.47 6.30 -10.89
N LEU A 97 3.25 6.44 -9.57
CA LEU A 97 3.33 7.73 -8.88
C LEU A 97 4.73 8.35 -8.94
N LEU A 98 5.77 7.54 -8.74
CA LEU A 98 7.17 8.01 -8.80
C LEU A 98 7.53 8.56 -10.18
N ILE A 99 7.00 7.94 -11.24
CA ILE A 99 7.24 8.34 -12.64
C ILE A 99 6.36 9.53 -13.03
N SER A 100 5.07 9.51 -12.70
CA SER A 100 4.11 10.53 -13.13
C SER A 100 4.19 11.84 -12.34
N SER A 101 4.70 11.79 -11.11
CA SER A 101 4.77 12.94 -10.20
C SER A 101 6.06 12.93 -9.39
N PRO A 102 7.23 13.20 -10.02
CA PRO A 102 8.54 13.14 -9.36
C PRO A 102 8.66 14.04 -8.12
N GLU A 103 7.94 15.16 -8.09
CA GLU A 103 7.83 16.07 -6.93
C GLU A 103 7.23 15.39 -5.69
N LYS A 104 6.44 14.32 -5.88
CA LYS A 104 5.90 13.46 -4.81
C LYS A 104 6.79 12.25 -4.53
N GLY A 105 8.02 12.22 -5.04
CA GLY A 105 8.92 11.06 -4.98
C GLY A 105 9.15 10.51 -3.57
N ARG A 106 9.22 11.38 -2.55
CA ARG A 106 9.32 10.92 -1.14
C ARG A 106 8.09 10.11 -0.72
N SER A 107 6.89 10.57 -1.05
CA SER A 107 5.65 9.84 -0.72
C SER A 107 5.59 8.52 -1.48
N ALA A 108 5.93 8.55 -2.77
CA ALA A 108 5.99 7.37 -3.62
C ALA A 108 6.95 6.30 -3.05
N LEU A 109 8.14 6.70 -2.61
CA LEU A 109 9.11 5.76 -2.01
C LEU A 109 8.61 5.14 -0.70
N ILE A 110 7.90 5.90 0.15
CA ILE A 110 7.35 5.37 1.41
C ILE A 110 6.36 4.24 1.16
N GLN A 111 5.50 4.37 0.15
CA GLN A 111 4.51 3.34 -0.20
C GLN A 111 5.06 2.23 -1.13
N LEU A 112 6.15 2.51 -1.87
CA LEU A 112 6.76 1.58 -2.83
C LEU A 112 7.78 0.63 -2.20
N THR A 113 8.65 1.14 -1.32
CA THR A 113 9.84 0.39 -0.88
C THR A 113 9.49 -0.84 -0.04
N PRO A 114 8.63 -0.77 0.99
CA PRO A 114 8.28 -1.95 1.78
C PRO A 114 7.66 -3.09 0.95
N PRO A 115 6.62 -2.88 0.12
CA PRO A 115 6.07 -3.98 -0.67
C PRO A 115 7.04 -4.49 -1.74
N ALA A 116 7.95 -3.66 -2.28
CA ALA A 116 8.96 -4.12 -3.23
C ALA A 116 9.94 -5.12 -2.60
N ILE A 117 10.44 -4.79 -1.39
CA ILE A 117 11.28 -5.71 -0.61
C ILE A 117 10.50 -6.98 -0.27
N GLY A 118 9.25 -6.83 0.17
CA GLY A 118 8.38 -7.93 0.55
C GLY A 118 8.12 -8.92 -0.60
N VAL A 119 7.75 -8.40 -1.77
CA VAL A 119 7.51 -9.20 -2.98
C VAL A 119 8.78 -9.93 -3.43
N ALA A 120 9.92 -9.23 -3.50
CA ALA A 120 11.17 -9.84 -3.93
C ALA A 120 11.64 -10.95 -2.96
N ALA A 121 11.55 -10.72 -1.66
CA ALA A 121 11.93 -11.71 -0.64
C ALA A 121 10.97 -12.91 -0.62
N LEU A 122 9.66 -12.69 -0.79
CA LEU A 122 8.70 -13.77 -0.88
C LEU A 122 8.97 -14.64 -2.12
N ALA A 123 9.16 -14.01 -3.30
CA ALA A 123 9.48 -14.73 -4.53
C ALA A 123 10.76 -15.56 -4.39
N ALA A 124 11.82 -14.99 -3.82
CA ALA A 124 13.06 -15.72 -3.55
C ALA A 124 12.83 -16.89 -2.58
N GLY A 125 11.98 -16.74 -1.56
CA GLY A 125 11.69 -17.79 -0.59
C GLY A 125 10.79 -18.92 -1.08
N LEU A 126 10.12 -18.74 -2.23
CA LEU A 126 9.32 -19.79 -2.86
C LEU A 126 10.12 -20.58 -3.91
N VAL A 127 11.20 -20.01 -4.43
CA VAL A 127 12.05 -20.62 -5.46
C VAL A 127 13.24 -21.38 -4.86
N PHE A 128 13.77 -20.91 -3.71
CA PHE A 128 14.94 -21.46 -3.02
C PHE A 128 14.61 -21.87 -1.59
#